data_AF-A0A1H0F7A5-F1
#
_entry.id   AF-A0A1H0F7A5-F1
#
_cell.length_a   1.000
_cell.length_b   1.000
_cell.length_c   1.000
_cell.angle_alpha   90.00
_cell.angle_beta   90.00
_cell.angle_gamma   90.00
#
_symmetry.space_group_name_H-M   'P 1'
#
loop_
_entity.id
_entity.type
_entity.pdbx_description
1 polymer ?
#
loop_
_entity_poly.entity_id
_entity_poly.type
_entity_poly.pdbx_seq_one_letter_code
_entity_poly.pdbx_strand_id
1 'polypeptide(L)'
;MPALRPRGLAVVLAAALLGACARTPQLPPETSELPPRVELSDVQFFPQQEFQCGPAALATMLNQRGVRVTPRQLKERVYLPGRQGSLQVELVAAAREQGMLVYPLRPRLEDVLSEVAAGNPVLVLQNQGLDWLPMWHFAVVVGYDLDRKELVLRSGITKRLVIDFTSFDLTWVRSDRWAVVTVPTDRLPATAEPTPWLKAAHDLEETGRPALATQAYQSATRAWPDDPVGWFALANARYASGDLGEAEQALRHSVAARPDFAAAWYNLANVLGEKGCAVQAKEAGQCARQLAPLDSRFSTLPAAGAAGGGRCEVLPACPDS
;
A
#
# COMPACT_ATOMS: atom_id res chain seq x y z
N MET A 1 -17.36 9.24 -71.03
CA MET A 1 -16.28 9.41 -70.03
C MET A 1 -16.84 9.03 -68.66
N PRO A 2 -16.30 8.00 -67.98
CA PRO A 2 -16.92 7.44 -66.78
C PRO A 2 -16.62 8.29 -65.53
N ALA A 3 -17.60 8.38 -64.64
CA ALA A 3 -17.52 9.10 -63.37
C ALA A 3 -16.70 8.32 -62.33
N LEU A 4 -15.65 8.94 -61.79
CA LEU A 4 -14.91 8.42 -60.63
C LEU A 4 -15.78 8.49 -59.37
N ARG A 5 -15.92 7.35 -58.67
CA ARG A 5 -16.64 7.23 -57.39
C ARG A 5 -15.79 7.75 -56.21
N PRO A 6 -16.36 8.49 -55.24
CA PRO A 6 -15.63 9.10 -54.12
C PRO A 6 -15.50 8.12 -52.92
N ARG A 7 -15.04 6.89 -53.15
CA ARG A 7 -14.89 5.88 -52.07
C ARG A 7 -13.49 5.86 -51.42
N GLY A 8 -12.49 6.47 -52.05
CA GLY A 8 -11.11 6.52 -51.53
C GLY A 8 -10.86 7.59 -50.47
N LEU A 9 -11.58 8.71 -50.50
CA LEU A 9 -11.29 9.86 -49.63
C LEU A 9 -11.75 9.64 -48.17
N ALA A 10 -12.81 8.86 -47.97
CA ALA A 10 -13.35 8.59 -46.63
C ALA A 10 -12.45 7.64 -45.80
N VAL A 11 -11.73 6.72 -46.45
CA VAL A 11 -10.83 5.78 -45.76
C VAL A 11 -9.53 6.47 -45.31
N VAL A 12 -9.05 7.46 -46.07
CA VAL A 12 -7.85 8.25 -45.71
C VAL A 12 -8.16 9.25 -44.59
N LEU A 13 -9.36 9.84 -44.55
CA LEU A 13 -9.77 10.70 -43.43
C LEU A 13 -9.99 9.93 -42.11
N ALA A 14 -10.45 8.67 -42.18
CA ALA A 14 -10.63 7.84 -40.99
C ALA A 14 -9.29 7.40 -40.35
N ALA A 15 -8.23 7.25 -41.15
CA ALA A 15 -6.89 6.96 -40.64
C ALA A 15 -6.20 8.18 -40.01
N ALA A 16 -6.54 9.39 -40.45
CA ALA A 16 -5.94 10.63 -39.93
C ALA A 16 -6.53 11.09 -38.58
N LEU A 17 -7.70 10.58 -38.19
CA LEU A 17 -8.36 10.92 -36.91
C LEU A 17 -8.04 9.93 -35.76
N LEU A 18 -7.25 8.88 -36.03
CA LEU A 18 -6.79 7.91 -35.01
C LEU A 18 -5.38 8.22 -34.47
N GLY A 19 -4.83 9.39 -34.81
CA GLY A 19 -3.67 9.96 -34.13
C GLY A 19 -4.02 10.45 -32.74
N ALA A 20 -4.61 9.59 -31.89
CA ALA A 20 -4.58 9.80 -30.46
C ALA A 20 -3.09 9.84 -30.09
N CYS A 21 -2.58 11.03 -29.78
CA CYS A 21 -1.21 11.21 -29.33
C CYS A 21 -0.97 10.26 -28.17
N ALA A 22 -0.30 9.12 -28.42
CA ALA A 22 0.24 8.28 -27.39
C ALA A 22 1.31 9.11 -26.68
N ARG A 23 0.89 9.86 -25.67
CA ARG A 23 1.76 10.78 -24.95
C ARG A 23 2.60 9.93 -24.03
N THR A 24 3.89 9.82 -24.33
CA THR A 24 4.85 9.14 -23.46
C THR A 24 4.72 9.69 -22.05
N PRO A 25 4.67 8.83 -21.01
CA PRO A 25 4.68 9.27 -19.63
C PRO A 25 5.85 10.25 -19.41
N GLN A 26 5.53 11.48 -19.01
CA GLN A 26 6.55 12.46 -18.66
C GLN A 26 7.01 12.18 -17.23
N LEU A 27 8.25 11.73 -17.08
CA LEU A 27 8.83 11.50 -15.77
C LEU A 27 9.20 12.84 -15.10
N PRO A 28 8.94 13.01 -13.80
CA PRO A 28 9.34 14.21 -13.08
C PRO A 28 10.87 14.34 -12.99
N PRO A 29 11.42 15.55 -12.83
CA PRO A 29 12.87 15.79 -12.76
C PRO A 29 13.59 14.95 -11.70
N GLU A 30 12.92 14.65 -10.59
CA GLU A 30 13.43 13.82 -9.48
C GLU A 30 13.88 12.42 -9.95
N THR A 31 13.31 11.89 -11.04
CA THR A 31 13.74 10.60 -11.61
C THR A 31 15.17 10.61 -12.16
N SER A 32 15.78 11.79 -12.33
CA SER A 32 17.19 11.91 -12.73
C SER A 32 18.18 11.46 -11.65
N GLU A 33 17.74 11.32 -10.40
CA GLU A 33 18.54 10.77 -9.30
C GLU A 33 18.60 9.24 -9.30
N LEU A 34 17.73 8.58 -10.07
CA LEU A 34 17.72 7.13 -10.20
C LEU A 34 18.93 6.65 -11.04
N PRO A 35 19.49 5.47 -10.75
CA PRO A 35 20.49 4.85 -11.62
C PRO A 35 19.96 4.75 -13.06
N PRO A 36 20.78 4.99 -14.10
CA PRO A 36 20.28 5.03 -15.48
C PRO A 36 19.67 3.69 -15.93
N ARG A 37 20.14 2.57 -15.36
CA ARG A 37 19.67 1.21 -15.66
C ARG A 37 19.74 0.34 -14.43
N VAL A 38 18.69 -0.45 -14.22
CA VAL A 38 18.63 -1.46 -13.15
C VAL A 38 17.96 -2.71 -13.71
N GLU A 39 18.48 -3.89 -13.41
CA GLU A 39 17.77 -5.16 -13.64
C GLU A 39 18.04 -6.11 -12.47
N LEU A 40 16.97 -6.54 -11.80
CA LEU A 40 16.97 -7.51 -10.71
C LEU A 40 17.05 -8.92 -11.30
N SER A 41 18.25 -9.33 -11.72
CA SER A 41 18.51 -10.60 -12.40
C SER A 41 18.08 -11.83 -11.61
N ASP A 42 18.18 -11.76 -10.29
CA ASP A 42 17.99 -12.89 -9.37
C ASP A 42 16.51 -13.15 -9.05
N VAL A 43 15.62 -12.24 -9.47
CA VAL A 43 14.18 -12.42 -9.33
C VAL A 43 13.74 -13.65 -10.13
N GLN A 44 13.29 -14.66 -9.40
CA GLN A 44 12.88 -15.95 -9.94
C GLN A 44 11.80 -15.78 -11.00
N PHE A 45 11.83 -16.62 -12.03
CA PHE A 45 10.80 -16.63 -13.07
C PHE A 45 10.11 -17.99 -13.09
N PHE A 46 8.79 -17.96 -13.01
CA PHE A 46 7.95 -19.12 -13.20
C PHE A 46 7.24 -18.98 -14.56
N PRO A 47 7.60 -19.78 -15.59
CA PRO A 47 6.92 -19.73 -16.88
C PRO A 47 5.46 -20.19 -16.74
N GLN A 48 4.57 -19.55 -17.49
CA GLN A 48 3.12 -19.67 -17.27
C GLN A 48 2.39 -19.98 -18.57
N GLN A 49 1.50 -20.97 -18.55
CA GLN A 49 0.50 -21.18 -19.61
C GLN A 49 -0.83 -20.49 -19.22
N GLU A 50 -1.81 -20.45 -20.13
CA GLU A 50 -3.08 -19.71 -19.94
C GLU A 50 -3.70 -19.87 -18.53
N PHE A 51 -4.20 -18.76 -17.98
CA PHE A 51 -4.94 -18.67 -16.72
C PHE A 51 -4.12 -18.85 -15.41
N GLN A 52 -2.79 -18.77 -15.45
CA GLN A 52 -1.92 -18.88 -14.25
C GLN A 52 -1.16 -17.60 -13.88
N CYS A 53 -1.43 -16.47 -14.56
CA CYS A 53 -0.73 -15.18 -14.42
C CYS A 53 -0.59 -14.70 -12.96
N GLY A 54 -1.67 -14.80 -12.17
CA GLY A 54 -1.70 -14.39 -10.76
C GLY A 54 -0.78 -15.23 -9.86
N PRO A 55 -1.03 -16.55 -9.69
CA PRO A 55 -0.25 -17.39 -8.80
C PRO A 55 1.26 -17.36 -9.08
N ALA A 56 1.69 -17.28 -10.34
CA ALA A 56 3.11 -17.25 -10.65
C ALA A 56 3.76 -15.87 -10.46
N ALA A 57 3.03 -14.78 -10.74
CA ALA A 57 3.49 -13.45 -10.40
C ALA A 57 3.61 -13.28 -8.87
N LEU A 58 2.65 -13.76 -8.09
CA LEU A 58 2.76 -13.75 -6.63
C LEU A 58 3.87 -14.66 -6.11
N ALA A 59 4.03 -15.87 -6.65
CA ALA A 59 5.16 -16.72 -6.29
C ALA A 59 6.49 -16.02 -6.54
N THR A 60 6.62 -15.31 -7.66
CA THR A 60 7.81 -14.49 -7.98
C THR A 60 8.08 -13.45 -6.88
N MET A 61 7.05 -12.69 -6.50
CA MET A 61 7.15 -11.65 -5.46
C MET A 61 7.52 -12.22 -4.09
N LEU A 62 6.92 -13.35 -3.70
CA LEU A 62 7.14 -13.99 -2.40
C LEU A 62 8.53 -14.65 -2.29
N ASN A 63 8.99 -15.35 -3.33
CA ASN A 63 10.31 -15.98 -3.31
C ASN A 63 11.45 -14.96 -3.26
N GLN A 64 11.27 -13.78 -3.88
CA GLN A 64 12.23 -12.67 -3.73
C GLN A 64 12.41 -12.24 -2.28
N ARG A 65 11.41 -12.50 -1.42
CA ARG A 65 11.42 -12.19 0.01
C ARG A 65 11.75 -13.39 0.89
N GLY A 66 12.27 -14.46 0.29
CA GLY A 66 12.64 -15.68 1.00
C GLY A 66 11.48 -16.60 1.35
N VAL A 67 10.24 -16.23 0.99
CA VAL A 67 9.06 -17.07 1.18
C VAL A 67 9.00 -18.10 0.06
N ARG A 68 9.43 -19.33 0.35
CA ARG A 68 9.52 -20.42 -0.63
C ARG A 68 8.15 -20.98 -0.98
N VAL A 69 7.55 -20.50 -2.06
CA VAL A 69 6.25 -20.96 -2.58
C VAL A 69 6.31 -21.22 -4.08
N THR A 70 5.43 -22.07 -4.58
CA THR A 70 5.31 -22.34 -6.02
C THR A 70 3.94 -21.87 -6.53
N PRO A 71 3.81 -21.55 -7.83
CA PRO A 71 2.52 -21.17 -8.42
C PRO A 71 1.44 -22.24 -8.19
N ARG A 72 1.84 -23.52 -8.21
CA ARG A 72 0.94 -24.66 -7.95
C ARG A 72 0.34 -24.62 -6.54
N GLN A 73 1.14 -24.27 -5.53
CA GLN A 73 0.66 -24.15 -4.14
C GLN A 73 -0.28 -22.96 -3.95
N LEU A 74 -0.10 -21.89 -4.74
CA LEU A 74 -0.92 -20.69 -4.67
C LEU A 74 -2.20 -20.78 -5.51
N LYS A 75 -2.25 -21.67 -6.49
CA LYS A 75 -3.39 -21.81 -7.41
C LYS A 75 -4.72 -21.96 -6.66
N GLU A 76 -4.79 -22.85 -5.69
CA GLU A 76 -6.05 -23.12 -4.95
C GLU A 76 -6.54 -21.92 -4.13
N ARG A 77 -5.67 -20.96 -3.82
CA ARG A 77 -5.99 -19.77 -3.03
C ARG A 77 -6.29 -18.54 -3.88
N VAL A 78 -5.66 -18.45 -5.05
CA VAL A 78 -5.63 -17.22 -5.87
C VAL A 78 -6.40 -17.36 -7.18
N TYR A 79 -6.69 -18.59 -7.62
CA TYR A 79 -7.38 -18.85 -8.87
C TYR A 79 -8.89 -19.02 -8.68
N LEU A 80 -9.68 -18.29 -9.47
CA LEU A 80 -11.14 -18.41 -9.53
C LEU A 80 -11.59 -19.09 -10.84
N PRO A 81 -12.10 -20.34 -10.79
CA PRO A 81 -12.52 -21.08 -11.99
C PRO A 81 -13.60 -20.37 -12.81
N GLY A 82 -14.58 -19.73 -12.14
CA GLY A 82 -15.69 -19.02 -12.80
C GLY A 82 -15.29 -17.72 -13.50
N ARG A 83 -14.06 -17.23 -13.28
CA ARG A 83 -13.52 -16.02 -13.93
C ARG A 83 -12.26 -16.30 -14.76
N GLN A 84 -11.88 -17.58 -14.87
CA GLN A 84 -10.70 -18.03 -15.62
C GLN A 84 -9.45 -17.19 -15.28
N GLY A 85 -9.21 -16.88 -14.00
CA GLY A 85 -8.11 -15.99 -13.63
C GLY A 85 -8.04 -15.68 -12.14
N SER A 86 -7.22 -14.69 -11.80
CA SER A 86 -7.02 -14.19 -10.44
C SER A 86 -7.40 -12.72 -10.38
N LEU A 87 -7.93 -12.23 -9.27
CA LEU A 87 -8.16 -10.80 -9.06
C LEU A 87 -7.10 -10.25 -8.10
N GLN A 88 -7.05 -8.93 -8.05
CA GLN A 88 -6.14 -8.19 -7.17
C GLN A 88 -6.37 -8.57 -5.70
N VAL A 89 -7.63 -8.76 -5.30
CA VAL A 89 -8.02 -9.03 -3.91
C VAL A 89 -7.50 -10.39 -3.43
N GLU A 90 -7.63 -11.46 -4.23
CA GLU A 90 -7.16 -12.79 -3.83
C GLU A 90 -5.62 -12.85 -3.80
N LEU A 91 -4.95 -12.13 -4.72
CA LEU A 91 -3.49 -12.00 -4.70
C LEU A 91 -3.00 -11.32 -3.43
N VAL A 92 -3.64 -10.20 -3.08
CA VAL A 92 -3.32 -9.43 -1.87
C VAL A 92 -3.59 -10.28 -0.62
N ALA A 93 -4.74 -10.96 -0.55
CA ALA A 93 -5.08 -11.84 0.56
C ALA A 93 -4.07 -12.99 0.71
N ALA A 94 -3.74 -13.69 -0.38
CA ALA A 94 -2.77 -14.78 -0.34
C ALA A 94 -1.36 -14.30 0.05
N ALA A 95 -0.92 -13.12 -0.37
CA ALA A 95 0.34 -12.54 0.10
C ALA A 95 0.34 -12.28 1.61
N ARG A 96 -0.76 -11.75 2.15
CA ARG A 96 -0.94 -11.49 3.60
C ARG A 96 -0.94 -12.77 4.41
N GLU A 97 -1.57 -13.83 3.91
CA GLU A 97 -1.51 -15.16 4.54
C GLU A 97 -0.07 -15.68 4.66
N GLN A 98 0.80 -15.34 3.70
CA GLN A 98 2.22 -15.67 3.75
C GLN A 98 3.05 -14.72 4.64
N GLY A 99 2.40 -13.82 5.37
CA GLY A 99 3.05 -12.93 6.34
C GLY A 99 3.70 -11.71 5.72
N MET A 100 3.30 -11.35 4.50
CA MET A 100 3.82 -10.19 3.81
C MET A 100 2.85 -9.01 3.88
N LEU A 101 3.39 -7.82 4.10
CA LEU A 101 2.65 -6.58 3.89
C LEU A 101 2.60 -6.30 2.38
N VAL A 102 1.40 -5.99 1.88
CA VAL A 102 1.18 -5.61 0.49
C VAL A 102 0.95 -4.11 0.43
N TYR A 103 1.96 -3.39 -0.04
CA TYR A 103 1.95 -1.93 -0.09
C TYR A 103 1.53 -1.45 -1.50
N PRO A 104 0.44 -0.67 -1.63
CA PRO A 104 0.04 -0.09 -2.91
C PRO A 104 0.92 1.09 -3.28
N LEU A 105 1.39 1.12 -4.54
CA LEU A 105 2.11 2.25 -5.09
C LEU A 105 1.13 3.32 -5.60
N ARG A 106 1.58 4.56 -5.69
CA ARG A 106 0.81 5.60 -6.37
C ARG A 106 0.77 5.26 -7.87
N PRO A 107 -0.27 5.67 -8.62
CA PRO A 107 -0.47 5.32 -10.03
C PRO A 107 0.47 6.12 -10.96
N ARG A 108 1.77 5.96 -10.73
CA ARG A 108 2.89 6.76 -11.23
C ARG A 108 4.02 5.82 -11.66
N LEU A 109 4.54 6.01 -12.87
CA LEU A 109 5.62 5.15 -13.38
C LEU A 109 6.91 5.36 -12.55
N GLU A 110 7.17 6.58 -12.11
CA GLU A 110 8.29 6.94 -11.26
C GLU A 110 8.33 6.17 -9.93
N ASP A 111 7.17 5.85 -9.34
CA ASP A 111 7.10 5.05 -8.11
C ASP A 111 7.51 3.59 -8.41
N VAL A 112 7.08 3.05 -9.56
CA VAL A 112 7.52 1.72 -10.03
C VAL A 112 9.03 1.68 -10.23
N LEU A 113 9.60 2.70 -10.89
CA LEU A 113 11.04 2.80 -11.14
C LEU A 113 11.83 2.92 -9.83
N SER A 114 11.35 3.72 -8.89
CA SER A 114 11.99 3.94 -7.58
C SER A 114 12.03 2.67 -6.75
N GLU A 115 10.95 1.89 -6.73
CA GLU A 115 10.92 0.59 -6.06
C GLU A 115 11.89 -0.40 -6.69
N VAL A 116 11.91 -0.52 -8.02
CA VAL A 116 12.84 -1.41 -8.73
C VAL A 116 14.30 -0.99 -8.45
N ALA A 117 14.58 0.31 -8.45
CA ALA A 117 15.90 0.85 -8.11
C ALA A 117 16.33 0.48 -6.68
N ALA A 118 15.39 0.43 -5.74
CA ALA A 118 15.61 0.03 -4.35
C ALA A 118 15.68 -1.50 -4.14
N GLY A 119 15.63 -2.29 -5.23
CA GLY A 119 15.69 -3.75 -5.18
C GLY A 119 14.34 -4.43 -4.93
N ASN A 120 13.23 -3.71 -5.08
CA ASN A 120 11.88 -4.22 -4.89
C ASN A 120 11.25 -4.49 -6.26
N PRO A 121 11.05 -5.76 -6.68
CA PRO A 121 10.25 -6.02 -7.87
C PRO A 121 8.82 -5.55 -7.63
N VAL A 122 8.14 -5.10 -8.68
CA VAL A 122 6.81 -4.51 -8.59
C VAL A 122 5.81 -5.38 -9.32
N LEU A 123 4.77 -5.82 -8.61
CA LEU A 123 3.66 -6.57 -9.19
C LEU A 123 2.67 -5.57 -9.79
N VAL A 124 2.35 -5.76 -11.07
CA VAL A 124 1.46 -4.87 -11.83
C VAL A 124 0.35 -5.67 -12.50
N LEU A 125 -0.79 -5.02 -12.73
CA LEU A 125 -1.89 -5.58 -13.52
C LEU A 125 -2.01 -4.81 -14.83
N GLN A 126 -2.01 -5.50 -15.95
CA GLN A 126 -2.20 -4.91 -17.27
C GLN A 126 -3.45 -5.49 -17.92
N ASN A 127 -4.10 -4.70 -18.78
CA ASN A 127 -5.05 -5.22 -19.75
C ASN A 127 -4.41 -5.19 -21.15
N GLN A 128 -3.98 -6.36 -21.61
CA GLN A 128 -3.36 -6.57 -22.93
C GLN A 128 -4.39 -6.72 -24.06
N GLY A 129 -5.68 -6.76 -23.72
CA GLY A 129 -6.79 -6.81 -24.66
C GLY A 129 -7.28 -5.43 -25.06
N LEU A 130 -8.45 -5.41 -25.69
CA LEU A 130 -9.18 -4.20 -26.05
C LEU A 130 -10.26 -3.92 -24.99
N ASP A 131 -10.77 -2.69 -24.90
CA ASP A 131 -11.69 -2.31 -23.82
C ASP A 131 -12.99 -3.16 -23.81
N TRP A 132 -13.50 -3.52 -24.99
CA TRP A 132 -14.66 -4.42 -25.19
C TRP A 132 -14.36 -5.94 -25.05
N LEU A 133 -13.09 -6.33 -25.01
CA LEU A 133 -12.66 -7.73 -24.85
C LEU A 133 -11.35 -7.74 -24.03
N PRO A 134 -11.44 -7.54 -22.71
CA PRO A 134 -10.27 -7.37 -21.87
C PRO A 134 -9.50 -8.69 -21.72
N MET A 135 -8.17 -8.58 -21.67
CA MET A 135 -7.26 -9.67 -21.31
C MET A 135 -6.39 -9.23 -20.14
N TRP A 136 -6.86 -9.52 -18.93
CA TRP A 136 -6.17 -9.16 -17.69
C TRP A 136 -4.95 -10.04 -17.45
N HIS A 137 -3.82 -9.40 -17.16
CA HIS A 137 -2.53 -10.06 -17.05
C HIS A 137 -1.67 -9.47 -15.95
N PHE A 138 -1.29 -10.31 -14.99
CA PHE A 138 -0.29 -9.94 -13.99
C PHE A 138 1.11 -10.13 -14.54
N ALA A 139 1.96 -9.13 -14.29
CA ALA A 139 3.37 -9.18 -14.61
C ALA A 139 4.18 -8.61 -13.43
N VAL A 140 5.48 -8.91 -13.41
CA VAL A 140 6.40 -8.37 -12.41
C VAL A 140 7.45 -7.52 -13.11
N VAL A 141 7.50 -6.23 -12.80
CA VAL A 141 8.55 -5.33 -13.27
C VAL A 141 9.79 -5.59 -12.43
N VAL A 142 10.91 -5.86 -13.10
CA VAL A 142 12.18 -6.25 -12.48
C VAL A 142 13.35 -5.43 -12.98
N GLY A 143 13.14 -4.50 -13.91
CA GLY A 143 14.21 -3.66 -14.41
C GLY A 143 13.71 -2.54 -15.29
N TYR A 144 14.60 -1.60 -15.58
CA TYR A 144 14.38 -0.49 -16.48
C TYR A 144 15.69 0.02 -17.09
N ASP A 145 15.56 0.75 -18.19
CA ASP A 145 16.61 1.53 -18.84
C ASP A 145 16.04 2.91 -19.17
N LEU A 146 16.52 3.96 -18.49
CA LEU A 146 16.03 5.34 -18.65
C LEU A 146 16.48 5.95 -19.98
N ASP A 147 17.67 5.59 -20.46
CA ASP A 147 18.21 6.09 -21.74
C ASP A 147 17.32 5.60 -22.89
N ARG A 148 16.92 4.32 -22.82
CA ARG A 148 16.08 3.67 -23.83
C ARG A 148 14.58 3.81 -23.57
N LYS A 149 14.19 4.27 -22.37
CA LYS A 149 12.80 4.34 -21.90
C LYS A 149 12.10 2.98 -21.97
N GLU A 150 12.78 1.94 -21.48
CA GLU A 150 12.33 0.55 -21.51
C GLU A 150 12.17 -0.02 -20.09
N LEU A 151 11.20 -0.90 -19.91
CA LEU A 151 11.03 -1.75 -18.73
C LEU A 151 11.38 -3.19 -19.08
N VAL A 152 11.83 -3.93 -18.06
CA VAL A 152 12.05 -5.38 -18.10
C VAL A 152 11.05 -6.05 -17.17
N LEU A 153 10.25 -6.97 -17.72
CA LEU A 153 9.21 -7.68 -16.98
C LEU A 153 9.42 -9.20 -17.01
N ARG A 154 9.01 -9.86 -15.92
CA ARG A 154 8.64 -11.28 -15.88
C ARG A 154 7.16 -11.38 -16.27
N SER A 155 6.85 -11.98 -17.42
CA SER A 155 5.48 -11.97 -17.97
C SER A 155 5.17 -13.20 -18.82
N GLY A 156 4.11 -13.93 -18.48
CA GLY A 156 3.67 -15.12 -19.22
C GLY A 156 4.76 -16.21 -19.30
N ILE A 157 5.07 -16.67 -20.50
CA ILE A 157 6.20 -17.59 -20.78
C ILE A 157 7.55 -16.88 -20.97
N THR A 158 7.57 -15.55 -20.99
CA THR A 158 8.75 -14.75 -21.31
C THR A 158 9.45 -14.29 -20.03
N LYS A 159 10.63 -14.89 -19.76
CA LYS A 159 11.45 -14.52 -18.60
C LYS A 159 11.91 -13.06 -18.65
N ARG A 160 12.26 -12.55 -19.83
CA ARG A 160 12.79 -11.19 -20.00
C ARG A 160 12.03 -10.50 -21.11
N LEU A 161 10.84 -10.00 -20.78
CA LEU A 161 10.04 -9.19 -21.70
C LEU A 161 10.52 -7.74 -21.59
N VAL A 162 11.04 -7.20 -22.69
CA VAL A 162 11.39 -5.77 -22.78
C VAL A 162 10.27 -5.04 -23.50
N ILE A 163 9.81 -3.94 -22.91
CA ILE A 163 8.73 -3.10 -23.46
C ILE A 163 9.05 -1.63 -23.20
N ASP A 164 8.70 -0.73 -24.11
CA ASP A 164 8.88 0.70 -23.88
C ASP A 164 7.85 1.26 -22.89
N PHE A 165 8.16 2.41 -22.28
CA PHE A 165 7.31 3.06 -21.28
C PHE A 165 5.90 3.41 -21.81
N THR A 166 5.78 3.77 -23.09
CA THR A 166 4.49 4.16 -23.66
C THR A 166 3.59 2.94 -23.83
N SER A 167 4.11 1.87 -24.44
CA SER A 167 3.39 0.61 -24.62
C SER A 167 3.00 -0.03 -23.28
N PHE A 168 3.86 0.06 -22.28
CA PHE A 168 3.53 -0.37 -20.92
C PHE A 168 2.36 0.44 -20.33
N ASP A 169 2.46 1.78 -20.31
CA ASP A 169 1.45 2.62 -19.67
C ASP A 169 0.08 2.51 -20.36
N LEU A 170 0.04 2.33 -21.68
CA LEU A 170 -1.21 2.12 -22.43
C LEU A 170 -2.01 0.90 -21.97
N THR A 171 -1.33 -0.16 -21.52
CA THR A 171 -1.99 -1.38 -21.01
C THR A 171 -2.18 -1.34 -19.49
N TRP A 172 -1.35 -0.58 -18.77
CA TRP A 172 -1.38 -0.42 -17.33
C TRP A 172 -2.46 0.57 -16.86
N VAL A 173 -2.69 1.66 -17.61
CA VAL A 173 -3.73 2.65 -17.27
C VAL A 173 -5.12 2.05 -17.20
N ARG A 174 -5.38 0.98 -17.97
CA ARG A 174 -6.66 0.25 -17.97
C ARG A 174 -6.94 -0.48 -16.66
N SER A 175 -5.95 -0.70 -15.80
CA SER A 175 -6.11 -1.26 -14.45
C SER A 175 -6.11 -0.18 -13.36
N ASP A 176 -6.35 1.08 -13.73
CA ASP A 176 -6.12 2.26 -12.88
C ASP A 176 -4.66 2.36 -12.42
N ARG A 177 -3.72 1.88 -13.26
CA ARG A 177 -2.30 1.78 -12.95
C ARG A 177 -2.03 1.05 -11.64
N TRP A 178 -2.73 -0.06 -11.43
CA TRP A 178 -2.56 -0.85 -10.22
C TRP A 178 -1.14 -1.44 -10.15
N ALA A 179 -0.45 -1.15 -9.05
CA ALA A 179 0.87 -1.67 -8.74
C ALA A 179 1.05 -1.84 -7.24
N VAL A 180 1.71 -2.92 -6.84
CA VAL A 180 2.00 -3.22 -5.44
C VAL A 180 3.40 -3.80 -5.28
N VAL A 181 3.97 -3.60 -4.10
CA VAL A 181 5.15 -4.33 -3.63
C VAL A 181 4.78 -5.19 -2.42
N THR A 182 5.43 -6.35 -2.31
CA THR A 182 5.34 -7.21 -1.12
C THR A 182 6.60 -7.02 -0.29
N VAL A 183 6.45 -6.58 0.95
CA VAL A 183 7.57 -6.24 1.86
C VAL A 183 7.35 -6.86 3.24
N PRO A 184 8.43 -7.21 3.96
CA PRO A 184 8.29 -7.60 5.35
C PRO A 184 7.89 -6.37 6.19
N THR A 185 7.27 -6.60 7.34
CA THR A 185 6.66 -5.55 8.18
C THR A 185 7.68 -4.69 8.94
N ASP A 186 8.95 -5.09 8.95
CA ASP A 186 10.06 -4.35 9.55
C ASP A 186 10.83 -3.45 8.56
N ARG A 187 10.53 -3.52 7.26
CA ARG A 187 11.20 -2.74 6.22
C ARG A 187 10.21 -2.00 5.34
N LEU A 188 10.33 -0.67 5.32
CA LEU A 188 9.51 0.18 4.47
C LEU A 188 9.96 0.09 3.00
N PRO A 189 9.01 0.21 2.04
CA PRO A 189 9.33 0.41 0.63
C PRO A 189 9.96 1.79 0.41
N ALA A 190 10.61 1.98 -0.74
CA ALA A 190 11.30 3.24 -1.05
C ALA A 190 10.32 4.41 -1.21
N THR A 191 9.11 4.14 -1.67
CA THR A 191 8.03 5.12 -1.87
C THR A 191 7.01 5.08 -0.73
N ALA A 192 7.44 4.71 0.48
CA ALA A 192 6.55 4.61 1.63
C ALA A 192 5.99 5.98 2.03
N GLU A 193 4.68 6.04 2.24
CA GLU A 193 3.96 7.17 2.85
C GLU A 193 3.20 6.68 4.09
N PRO A 194 2.98 7.55 5.10
CA PRO A 194 2.38 7.14 6.38
C PRO A 194 1.01 6.48 6.19
N THR A 195 0.09 7.16 5.51
CA THR A 195 -1.31 6.71 5.41
C THR A 195 -1.45 5.37 4.66
N PRO A 196 -0.87 5.17 3.46
CA PRO A 196 -0.95 3.88 2.79
C PRO A 196 -0.26 2.74 3.57
N TRP A 197 0.84 3.03 4.26
CA TRP A 197 1.54 2.04 5.10
C TRP A 197 0.68 1.60 6.29
N LEU A 198 0.11 2.56 7.03
CA LEU A 198 -0.77 2.29 8.16
C LEU A 198 -2.04 1.54 7.74
N LYS A 199 -2.60 1.86 6.58
CA LYS A 199 -3.72 1.11 6.01
C LYS A 199 -3.33 -0.33 5.70
N ALA A 200 -2.18 -0.56 5.06
CA ALA A 200 -1.69 -1.90 4.76
C ALA A 200 -1.35 -2.71 6.04
N ALA A 201 -0.90 -2.04 7.10
CA ALA A 201 -0.68 -2.63 8.42
C ALA A 201 -2.01 -3.02 9.09
N HIS A 202 -3.02 -2.14 9.06
CA HIS A 202 -4.35 -2.44 9.56
C HIS A 202 -5.01 -3.60 8.81
N ASP A 203 -4.81 -3.69 7.50
CA ASP A 203 -5.29 -4.82 6.73
C ASP A 203 -4.69 -6.18 7.18
N LEU A 204 -3.45 -6.19 7.71
CA LEU A 204 -2.87 -7.40 8.33
C LEU A 204 -3.56 -7.74 9.65
N GLU A 205 -3.91 -6.74 10.44
CA GLU A 205 -4.64 -6.90 11.70
C GLU A 205 -6.01 -7.54 11.45
N GLU A 206 -6.80 -6.96 10.55
CA GLU A 206 -8.15 -7.43 10.17
C GLU A 206 -8.14 -8.84 9.55
N THR A 207 -7.01 -9.24 8.96
CA THR A 207 -6.83 -10.59 8.37
C THR A 207 -6.19 -11.59 9.35
N GLY A 208 -6.20 -11.30 10.64
CA GLY A 208 -5.78 -12.24 11.69
C GLY A 208 -4.27 -12.32 11.89
N ARG A 209 -3.52 -11.28 11.51
CA ARG A 209 -2.06 -11.18 11.69
C ARG A 209 -1.66 -10.03 12.64
N PRO A 210 -2.22 -9.95 13.86
CA PRO A 210 -2.02 -8.81 14.76
C PRO A 210 -0.55 -8.59 15.15
N ALA A 211 0.24 -9.66 15.28
CA ALA A 211 1.67 -9.54 15.57
C ALA A 211 2.46 -8.85 14.43
N LEU A 212 2.11 -9.15 13.17
CA LEU A 212 2.73 -8.49 12.01
C LEU A 212 2.26 -7.05 11.87
N ALA A 213 0.96 -6.79 12.11
CA ALA A 213 0.43 -5.44 12.15
C ALA A 213 1.14 -4.59 13.21
N THR A 214 1.33 -5.13 14.41
CA THR A 214 2.10 -4.46 15.48
C THR A 214 3.52 -4.11 15.03
N GLN A 215 4.23 -5.05 14.38
CA GLN A 215 5.56 -4.77 13.84
C GLN A 215 5.54 -3.68 12.76
N ALA A 216 4.51 -3.67 11.90
CA ALA A 216 4.32 -2.65 10.88
C ALA A 216 4.00 -1.27 11.46
N TYR A 217 3.20 -1.19 12.53
CA TYR A 217 2.97 0.06 13.25
C TYR A 217 4.26 0.56 13.92
N GLN A 218 5.08 -0.35 14.49
CA GLN A 218 6.37 0.03 15.05
C GLN A 218 7.36 0.56 14.00
N SER A 219 7.39 -0.01 12.79
CA SER A 219 8.21 0.55 11.71
C SER A 219 7.68 1.90 11.24
N ALA A 220 6.35 2.09 11.24
CA ALA A 220 5.73 3.39 10.96
C ALA A 220 6.16 4.46 11.96
N THR A 221 6.13 4.19 13.28
CA THR A 221 6.51 5.18 14.31
C THR A 221 7.99 5.52 14.29
N ARG A 222 8.86 4.62 13.80
CA ARG A 222 10.28 4.93 13.55
C ARG A 222 10.48 5.80 12.31
N ALA A 223 9.71 5.56 11.25
CA ALA A 223 9.86 6.29 9.99
C ALA A 223 9.20 7.68 10.03
N TRP A 224 8.08 7.79 10.75
CA TRP A 224 7.28 9.01 10.89
C TRP A 224 6.98 9.27 12.37
N PRO A 225 7.98 9.67 13.18
CA PRO A 225 7.81 9.87 14.61
C PRO A 225 6.82 10.99 14.96
N ASP A 226 6.58 11.92 14.04
CA ASP A 226 5.63 13.03 14.21
C ASP A 226 4.22 12.69 13.70
N ASP A 227 3.99 11.49 13.14
CA ASP A 227 2.65 11.07 12.74
C ASP A 227 1.88 10.49 13.94
N PRO A 228 0.83 11.16 14.44
CA PRO A 228 0.10 10.72 15.62
C PRO A 228 -0.76 9.49 15.35
N VAL A 229 -1.12 9.21 14.09
CA VAL A 229 -1.98 8.08 13.71
C VAL A 229 -1.20 6.77 13.82
N GLY A 230 0.08 6.74 13.44
CA GLY A 230 0.95 5.59 13.63
C GLY A 230 1.15 5.21 15.10
N TRP A 231 1.37 6.22 15.96
CA TRP A 231 1.43 6.00 17.41
C TRP A 231 0.10 5.53 18.00
N PHE A 232 -1.02 6.11 17.56
CA PHE A 232 -2.36 5.68 17.97
C PHE A 232 -2.66 4.23 17.58
N ALA A 233 -2.33 3.84 16.34
CA ALA A 233 -2.52 2.48 15.85
C ALA A 233 -1.63 1.47 16.61
N LEU A 234 -0.35 1.81 16.84
CA LEU A 234 0.54 0.99 17.67
C LEU A 234 -0.03 0.80 19.08
N ALA A 235 -0.55 1.86 19.70
CA ALA A 235 -1.13 1.76 21.03
C ALA A 235 -2.36 0.85 21.08
N ASN A 236 -3.25 0.92 20.09
CA ASN A 236 -4.42 0.05 20.01
C ASN A 236 -4.00 -1.42 19.89
N ALA A 237 -2.99 -1.70 19.06
CA ALA A 237 -2.45 -3.05 18.92
C ALA A 237 -1.81 -3.57 20.23
N ARG A 238 -1.08 -2.71 20.95
CA ARG A 238 -0.50 -3.02 22.28
C ARG A 238 -1.55 -3.21 23.36
N TYR A 239 -2.61 -2.41 23.34
CA TYR A 239 -3.74 -2.56 24.25
C TYR A 239 -4.44 -3.90 24.00
N ALA A 240 -4.67 -4.26 22.73
CA ALA A 240 -5.27 -5.54 22.36
C ALA A 240 -4.42 -6.76 22.77
N SER A 241 -3.09 -6.62 22.83
CA SER A 241 -2.18 -7.65 23.34
C SER A 241 -2.01 -7.66 24.87
N GLY A 242 -2.65 -6.72 25.58
CA GLY A 242 -2.53 -6.58 27.04
C GLY A 242 -1.27 -5.85 27.53
N ASP A 243 -0.46 -5.30 26.61
CA ASP A 243 0.76 -4.55 26.92
C ASP A 243 0.41 -3.10 27.33
N LEU A 244 -0.31 -2.93 28.45
CA LEU A 244 -0.84 -1.63 28.89
C LEU A 244 0.26 -0.56 29.07
N GLY A 245 1.46 -0.96 29.47
CA GLY A 245 2.61 -0.05 29.59
C GLY A 245 3.05 0.55 28.25
N GLU A 246 3.17 -0.28 27.22
CA GLU A 246 3.55 0.14 25.87
C GLU A 246 2.42 0.92 25.18
N ALA A 247 1.16 0.51 25.43
CA ALA A 247 -0.01 1.23 24.95
C ALA A 247 -0.06 2.67 25.48
N GLU A 248 0.18 2.86 26.78
CA GLU A 248 0.25 4.19 27.39
C GLU A 248 1.35 5.04 26.75
N GLN A 249 2.56 4.51 26.61
CA GLN A 249 3.68 5.24 26.02
C GLN A 249 3.36 5.69 24.58
N ALA A 250 2.82 4.79 23.76
CA ALA A 250 2.43 5.10 22.40
C ALA A 250 1.31 6.15 22.33
N LEU A 251 0.30 6.08 23.23
CA LEU A 251 -0.75 7.11 23.30
C LEU A 251 -0.22 8.47 23.73
N ARG A 252 0.73 8.50 24.67
CA ARG A 252 1.42 9.73 25.07
C ARG A 252 2.16 10.37 23.91
N HIS A 253 2.86 9.59 23.08
CA HIS A 253 3.45 10.09 21.85
C HIS A 253 2.39 10.62 20.87
N SER A 254 1.28 9.91 20.69
CA SER A 254 0.19 10.33 19.80
C SER A 254 -0.40 11.69 20.20
N VAL A 255 -0.73 11.89 21.49
CA VAL A 255 -1.29 13.16 21.97
C VAL A 255 -0.25 14.28 22.04
N ALA A 256 1.03 13.96 22.21
CA ALA A 256 2.11 14.95 22.13
C ALA A 256 2.29 15.47 20.69
N ALA A 257 2.24 14.57 19.70
CA ALA A 257 2.33 14.92 18.28
C ALA A 257 1.08 15.67 17.77
N ARG A 258 -0.11 15.33 18.29
CA ARG A 258 -1.37 16.01 17.98
C ARG A 258 -2.25 16.19 19.22
N PRO A 259 -2.09 17.31 19.95
CA PRO A 259 -2.83 17.58 21.18
C PRO A 259 -4.35 17.67 21.01
N ASP A 260 -4.85 17.95 19.81
CA ASP A 260 -6.28 18.00 19.47
C ASP A 260 -6.86 16.64 19.02
N PHE A 261 -6.11 15.54 19.15
CA PHE A 261 -6.58 14.21 18.76
C PHE A 261 -7.47 13.56 19.84
N ALA A 262 -8.75 13.91 19.85
CA ALA A 262 -9.72 13.45 20.86
C ALA A 262 -9.75 11.93 21.08
N ALA A 263 -9.63 11.13 20.01
CA ALA A 263 -9.65 9.67 20.10
C ALA A 263 -8.41 9.11 20.84
N ALA A 264 -7.24 9.72 20.67
CA ALA A 264 -6.03 9.32 21.39
C ALA A 264 -6.14 9.66 22.88
N TRP A 265 -6.71 10.81 23.23
CA TRP A 265 -7.02 11.16 24.62
C TRP A 265 -7.98 10.18 25.28
N TYR A 266 -9.01 9.75 24.55
CA TYR A 266 -9.97 8.76 25.05
C TYR A 266 -9.30 7.41 25.32
N ASN A 267 -8.50 6.91 24.37
CA ASN A 267 -7.80 5.64 24.56
C ASN A 267 -6.75 5.75 25.69
N LEU A 268 -6.09 6.90 25.85
CA LEU A 268 -5.18 7.16 26.97
C LEU A 268 -5.92 7.11 28.31
N ALA A 269 -7.12 7.70 28.41
CA ALA A 269 -7.95 7.63 29.61
C ALA A 269 -8.29 6.20 30.01
N ASN A 270 -8.68 5.37 29.03
CA ASN A 270 -9.02 3.97 29.27
C ASN A 270 -7.80 3.17 29.77
N VAL A 271 -6.66 3.29 29.08
CA VAL A 271 -5.41 2.62 29.48
C VAL A 271 -4.97 3.04 30.89
N LEU A 272 -5.00 4.33 31.19
CA LEU A 272 -4.66 4.84 32.52
C LEU A 272 -5.63 4.35 33.61
N GLY A 273 -6.92 4.24 33.29
CA GLY A 273 -7.93 3.72 34.20
C GLY A 273 -7.67 2.25 34.56
N GLU A 274 -7.37 1.42 33.57
CA GLU A 274 -7.02 0.01 33.79
C GLU A 274 -5.71 -0.19 34.57
N LYS A 275 -4.76 0.74 34.40
CA LYS A 275 -3.53 0.77 35.19
C LYS A 275 -3.72 1.30 36.62
N GLY A 276 -4.92 1.74 37.00
CA GLY A 276 -5.21 2.31 38.32
C GLY A 276 -4.83 3.78 38.50
N CYS A 277 -4.43 4.48 37.44
CA CYS A 277 -4.02 5.88 37.46
C CYS A 277 -5.24 6.82 37.37
N ALA A 278 -6.11 6.77 38.37
CA ALA A 278 -7.44 7.39 38.32
C ALA A 278 -7.43 8.90 38.07
N VAL A 279 -6.42 9.63 38.58
CA VAL A 279 -6.30 11.09 38.39
C VAL A 279 -5.99 11.40 36.93
N GLN A 280 -4.95 10.79 36.37
CA GLN A 280 -4.52 10.99 34.99
C GLN A 280 -5.59 10.49 34.01
N ALA A 281 -6.26 9.38 34.31
CA ALA A 281 -7.36 8.85 33.50
C ALA A 281 -8.51 9.87 33.40
N LYS A 282 -8.86 10.52 34.52
CA LYS A 282 -9.89 11.57 34.55
C LYS A 282 -9.49 12.78 33.70
N GLU A 283 -8.25 13.24 33.81
CA GLU A 283 -7.73 14.38 33.04
C GLU A 283 -7.71 14.09 31.54
N ALA A 284 -7.23 12.91 31.13
CA ALA A 284 -7.27 12.46 29.74
C ALA A 284 -8.71 12.41 29.18
N GLY A 285 -9.66 11.89 29.97
CA GLY A 285 -11.07 11.81 29.59
C GLY A 285 -11.73 13.19 29.43
N GLN A 286 -11.37 14.15 30.29
CA GLN A 286 -11.82 15.55 30.15
C GLN A 286 -11.32 16.16 28.85
N CYS A 287 -10.07 15.88 28.47
CA CYS A 287 -9.50 16.31 27.20
C CYS A 287 -10.24 15.75 25.99
N ALA A 288 -10.50 14.44 25.96
CA ALA A 288 -11.27 13.82 24.87
C ALA A 288 -12.65 14.47 24.71
N ARG A 289 -13.37 14.69 25.82
CA ARG A 289 -14.70 15.31 25.82
C ARG A 289 -14.68 16.79 25.45
N GLN A 290 -13.66 17.55 25.86
CA GLN A 290 -13.49 18.96 25.50
C GLN A 290 -13.23 19.11 23.99
N LEU A 291 -12.40 18.24 23.42
CA LEU A 291 -12.02 18.29 22.01
C LEU A 291 -13.15 17.85 21.07
N ALA A 292 -14.02 16.94 21.52
CA ALA A 292 -15.15 16.44 20.73
C ALA A 292 -16.43 16.30 21.59
N PRO A 293 -17.06 17.41 22.00
CA PRO A 293 -18.18 17.40 22.96
C PRO A 293 -19.48 16.78 22.41
N LEU A 294 -19.61 16.67 21.10
CA LEU A 294 -20.76 16.06 20.43
C LEU A 294 -20.58 14.57 20.12
N ASP A 295 -19.40 14.00 20.38
CA ASP A 295 -19.14 12.58 20.16
C ASP A 295 -19.75 11.75 21.30
N SER A 296 -20.70 10.89 20.95
CA SER A 296 -21.45 10.08 21.92
C SER A 296 -20.55 9.12 22.71
N ARG A 297 -19.40 8.70 22.15
CA ARG A 297 -18.42 7.84 22.83
C ARG A 297 -17.83 8.53 24.06
N PHE A 298 -17.79 9.86 24.09
CA PHE A 298 -17.19 10.65 25.16
C PHE A 298 -18.23 11.22 26.13
N SER A 299 -19.52 10.94 25.92
CA SER A 299 -20.63 11.51 26.71
C SER A 299 -20.60 11.14 28.19
N THR A 300 -20.09 9.94 28.51
CA THR A 300 -19.95 9.41 29.87
C THR A 300 -18.63 9.84 30.53
N LEU A 301 -17.68 10.42 29.79
CA LEU A 301 -16.42 10.90 30.33
C LEU A 301 -16.64 12.14 31.20
N PRO A 302 -15.77 12.39 32.19
CA PRO A 302 -15.87 13.58 33.03
C PRO A 302 -15.85 14.86 32.20
N ALA A 303 -16.72 15.82 32.50
CA ALA A 303 -16.65 17.14 31.90
C ALA A 303 -15.40 17.89 32.40
N ALA A 304 -14.80 18.70 31.53
CA ALA A 304 -13.78 19.65 31.95
C ALA A 304 -14.40 20.61 33.00
N GLY A 305 -13.70 20.83 34.11
CA GLY A 305 -14.16 21.78 35.13
C GLY A 305 -14.12 23.21 34.58
N ALA A 306 -14.97 24.10 35.12
CA ALA A 306 -15.09 25.51 34.70
C ALA A 306 -13.78 26.33 34.79
N ALA A 307 -12.73 25.80 35.41
CA ALA A 307 -11.42 26.43 35.57
C ALA A 307 -10.38 26.03 34.51
N GLY A 308 -10.70 25.12 33.58
CA GLY A 308 -9.75 24.55 32.63
C GLY A 308 -10.04 24.91 31.18
N GLY A 309 -10.01 26.20 30.82
CA GLY A 309 -9.94 26.63 29.41
C GLY A 309 -8.58 26.37 28.75
N GLY A 310 -7.73 25.56 29.40
CA GLY A 310 -6.38 25.21 28.96
C GLY A 310 -6.42 24.26 27.77
N ARG A 311 -5.35 24.33 26.97
CA ARG A 311 -5.09 23.32 25.93
C ARG A 311 -4.85 21.98 26.60
N CYS A 312 -5.20 20.89 25.93
CA CYS A 312 -4.82 19.57 26.38
C CYS A 312 -3.30 19.43 26.35
N GLU A 313 -2.70 19.30 27.52
CA GLU A 313 -1.26 19.23 27.73
C GLU A 313 -0.83 17.84 28.17
N VAL A 314 0.47 17.56 28.02
CA VAL A 314 1.06 16.26 28.36
C VAL A 314 0.85 15.97 29.85
N LEU A 315 0.18 14.86 30.15
CA LEU A 315 -0.11 14.44 31.52
C LEU A 315 1.16 13.96 32.24
N PRO A 316 1.28 14.12 33.57
CA PRO A 316 2.35 13.48 34.33
C PRO A 316 2.27 11.94 34.24
N ALA A 317 3.38 11.27 34.54
CA ALA A 317 3.40 9.81 34.64
C ALA A 317 2.43 9.31 35.73
N CYS A 318 1.98 8.06 35.59
CA CYS A 318 1.35 7.37 36.71
C CYS A 318 2.31 7.33 37.91
N PRO A 319 1.86 7.57 39.15
CA PRO A 319 2.70 7.38 40.31
C PRO A 319 3.07 5.89 40.40
N ASP A 320 4.33 5.59 40.72
CA ASP A 320 4.73 4.23 41.06
C ASP A 320 3.96 3.79 42.31
N SER A 321 3.46 2.55 42.30
CA SER A 321 2.66 1.96 43.40
C SER A 321 3.51 1.65 44.62
#